data_AF-A0A949TFP2-F1
#
_entry.id   AF-A0A949TFP2-F1
#
_cell.length_a   1.000
_cell.length_b   1.000
_cell.length_c   1.000
_cell.angle_alpha   90.00
_cell.angle_beta   90.00
_cell.angle_gamma   90.00
#
_symmetry.space_group_name_H-M   'P 1'
#
loop_
_entity.id
_entity.type
_entity.pdbx_description
1 polymer ?
#
loop_
_entity_poly.entity_id
_entity_poly.type
_entity_poly.pdbx_seq_one_letter_code
_entity_poly.pdbx_strand_id
1 'polypeptide(L)'
;IARGLDLDEVTHVINMDVPIYPENYMHRIGRTGRAENEGHSILLYTEKERVYKDAIEDLMNQGIAESDFPAAVEISNELLPEERPKSKQVELSDKIGAKEAKGEATHEKKDKNKKVNLGGSYRRELAKKYKKPKTRGDKNVNKKKRRK
;
A
#
# COMPACT_ATOMS: atom_id res chain seq x y z
N ILE A 1 -13.52 4.82 -21.14
CA ILE A 1 -14.57 4.19 -21.99
C ILE A 1 -15.02 5.24 -23.00
N ALA A 2 -14.58 5.13 -24.25
CA ALA A 2 -15.03 5.98 -25.35
C ALA A 2 -16.26 5.31 -25.99
N ARG A 3 -17.44 5.55 -25.42
CA ARG A 3 -18.72 5.17 -26.03
C ARG A 3 -19.41 6.46 -26.48
N GLY A 4 -19.73 6.58 -27.77
CA GLY A 4 -20.58 7.65 -28.31
C GLY A 4 -19.89 8.83 -29.00
N LEU A 5 -18.59 8.76 -29.28
CA LEU A 5 -17.92 9.69 -30.21
C LEU A 5 -17.57 8.90 -31.46
N ASP A 6 -18.37 9.08 -32.51
CA ASP A 6 -18.03 8.63 -33.85
C ASP A 6 -17.15 9.71 -34.46
N LEU A 7 -15.85 9.42 -34.63
CA LEU A 7 -14.97 10.26 -35.41
C LEU A 7 -14.88 9.59 -36.78
N ASP A 8 -15.46 10.23 -37.78
CA ASP A 8 -15.66 9.66 -39.11
C ASP A 8 -14.33 9.38 -39.87
N GLU A 9 -13.19 9.90 -39.40
CA GLU A 9 -11.92 9.87 -40.15
C GLU A 9 -10.69 9.66 -39.25
N VAL A 10 -10.71 8.65 -38.37
CA VAL A 10 -9.48 8.28 -37.61
C VAL A 10 -8.54 7.49 -38.51
N THR A 11 -7.40 8.09 -38.88
CA THR A 11 -6.36 7.44 -39.70
C THR A 11 -5.39 6.58 -38.90
N HIS A 12 -5.10 6.97 -37.65
CA HIS A 12 -4.13 6.31 -36.79
C HIS A 12 -4.68 6.07 -35.40
N VAL A 13 -4.47 4.88 -34.85
CA VAL A 13 -4.74 4.53 -33.46
C VAL A 13 -3.44 4.16 -32.78
N ILE A 14 -3.10 4.86 -31.69
CA ILE A 14 -1.89 4.58 -30.90
C ILE A 14 -2.32 4.00 -29.55
N ASN A 15 -1.87 2.79 -29.27
CA ASN A 15 -2.05 2.14 -27.97
C ASN A 15 -0.79 2.37 -27.13
N MET A 16 -0.93 3.17 -26.07
CA MET A 16 0.16 3.43 -25.12
C MET A 16 0.45 2.23 -24.22
N ASP A 17 -0.60 1.50 -23.83
CA ASP A 17 -0.52 0.31 -22.96
C ASP A 17 -1.24 -0.88 -23.62
N VAL A 18 -0.71 -2.08 -23.38
CA VAL A 18 -1.30 -3.31 -23.91
C VAL A 18 -2.53 -3.70 -23.08
N PRO A 19 -3.71 -3.86 -23.71
CA PRO A 19 -4.89 -4.29 -22.98
C PRO A 19 -4.74 -5.73 -22.46
N ILE A 20 -5.16 -5.95 -21.21
CA ILE A 20 -5.13 -7.27 -20.55
C ILE A 20 -5.97 -8.30 -21.31
N TYR A 21 -7.11 -7.86 -21.87
CA TYR A 21 -8.00 -8.69 -22.64
C TYR A 21 -7.83 -8.38 -24.14
N PRO A 22 -7.54 -9.37 -24.98
CA PRO A 22 -7.26 -9.16 -26.40
C PRO A 22 -8.47 -8.62 -27.18
N GLU A 23 -9.71 -8.89 -26.73
CA GLU A 23 -10.92 -8.33 -27.36
C GLU A 23 -10.96 -6.79 -27.27
N ASN A 24 -10.42 -6.23 -26.19
CA ASN A 24 -10.32 -4.79 -26.05
C ASN A 24 -9.38 -4.18 -27.08
N TYR A 25 -8.32 -4.89 -27.50
CA TYR A 25 -7.44 -4.43 -28.57
C TYR A 25 -8.21 -4.29 -29.88
N MET A 26 -8.98 -5.32 -30.28
CA MET A 26 -9.83 -5.28 -31.48
C MET A 26 -10.84 -4.11 -31.45
N HIS A 27 -11.46 -3.86 -30.29
CA HIS A 27 -12.40 -2.74 -30.16
C HIS A 27 -11.74 -1.35 -30.25
N ARG A 28 -10.45 -1.24 -29.91
CA ARG A 28 -9.65 -0.02 -30.05
C ARG A 28 -9.24 0.22 -31.50
N ILE A 29 -8.71 -0.81 -32.17
CA ILE A 29 -8.28 -0.66 -33.57
C ILE A 29 -9.46 -0.51 -34.53
N GLY A 30 -10.64 -1.04 -34.18
CA GLY A 30 -11.88 -0.84 -34.94
C GLY A 30 -12.39 0.61 -34.97
N ARG A 31 -11.63 1.57 -34.43
CA ARG A 31 -11.85 3.02 -34.60
C ARG A 31 -11.27 3.56 -35.91
N THR A 32 -10.28 2.88 -36.51
CA THR A 32 -9.69 3.24 -37.80
C THR A 32 -10.09 2.24 -38.91
N GLY A 33 -9.73 2.51 -40.16
CA GLY A 33 -9.94 1.58 -41.29
C GLY A 33 -11.41 1.45 -41.75
N ARG A 34 -12.21 2.51 -41.64
CA ARG A 34 -13.63 2.53 -42.01
C ARG A 34 -13.81 3.10 -43.43
N ALA A 35 -14.87 2.69 -44.12
CA ALA A 35 -15.25 3.18 -45.46
C ALA A 35 -14.13 3.06 -46.52
N GLU A 36 -13.50 1.88 -46.61
CA GLU A 36 -12.41 1.56 -47.57
C GLU A 36 -11.12 2.39 -47.40
N ASN A 37 -11.05 3.26 -46.40
CA ASN A 37 -9.83 3.98 -46.09
C ASN A 37 -8.84 3.07 -45.36
N GLU A 38 -7.55 3.23 -45.66
CA GLU A 38 -6.48 2.58 -44.92
C GLU A 38 -6.39 3.15 -43.50
N GLY A 39 -6.20 2.27 -42.53
CA GLY A 39 -6.07 2.62 -41.11
C GLY A 39 -4.83 1.97 -40.53
N HIS A 40 -4.07 2.74 -39.74
CA HIS A 40 -2.86 2.24 -39.09
C HIS A 40 -3.03 2.15 -37.58
N SER A 41 -2.52 1.08 -36.99
CA SER A 41 -2.49 0.89 -35.54
C SER A 41 -1.05 0.69 -35.08
N ILE A 42 -0.64 1.45 -34.07
CA ILE A 42 0.66 1.34 -33.42
C ILE A 42 0.43 0.86 -31.99
N LEU A 43 1.08 -0.24 -31.61
CA LEU A 43 1.05 -0.78 -30.25
C LEU A 43 2.41 -0.56 -29.60
N LEU A 44 2.42 0.22 -28.52
CA LEU A 44 3.56 0.34 -27.63
C LEU A 44 3.38 -0.68 -26.50
N TYR A 45 4.44 -1.43 -26.20
CA TYR A 45 4.43 -2.43 -25.13
C TYR A 45 5.76 -2.42 -24.38
N THR A 46 5.69 -2.80 -23.10
CA THR A 46 6.86 -3.07 -22.27
C THR A 46 7.13 -4.56 -22.17
N GLU A 47 8.33 -4.96 -21.72
CA GLU A 47 8.71 -6.38 -21.57
C GLU A 47 7.73 -7.17 -20.69
N LYS A 48 7.13 -6.52 -19.69
CA LYS A 48 6.15 -7.14 -18.78
C LYS A 48 4.81 -7.45 -19.46
N GLU A 49 4.49 -6.70 -20.51
CA GLU A 49 3.22 -6.80 -21.23
C GLU A 49 3.29 -7.73 -22.44
N ARG A 50 4.47 -8.31 -22.71
CA ARG A 50 4.68 -9.25 -23.82
C ARG A 50 3.68 -10.40 -23.83
N VAL A 51 3.32 -10.93 -22.66
CA VAL A 51 2.33 -12.00 -22.53
C VAL A 51 0.96 -11.58 -23.08
N TYR A 52 0.56 -10.31 -22.88
CA TYR A 52 -0.69 -9.78 -23.42
C TYR A 52 -0.60 -9.51 -24.91
N LYS A 53 0.58 -9.11 -25.42
CA LYS A 53 0.85 -8.99 -26.86
C LYS A 53 0.68 -10.35 -27.55
N ASP A 54 1.30 -11.39 -27.01
CA ASP A 54 1.24 -12.74 -27.57
C ASP A 54 -0.22 -13.25 -27.62
N ALA A 55 -1.01 -13.00 -26.56
CA ALA A 55 -2.43 -13.33 -26.53
C ALA A 55 -3.28 -12.59 -27.58
N ILE A 56 -2.88 -11.36 -27.97
CA ILE A 56 -3.51 -10.62 -29.05
C ILE A 56 -3.16 -11.24 -30.40
N GLU A 57 -1.90 -11.60 -30.62
CA GLU A 57 -1.43 -12.26 -31.86
C GLU A 57 -2.13 -13.61 -32.06
N ASP A 58 -2.27 -14.39 -30.98
CA ASP A 58 -3.01 -15.66 -30.98
C ASP A 58 -4.49 -15.46 -31.35
N LEU A 59 -5.14 -14.44 -30.80
CA LEU A 59 -6.55 -14.16 -31.09
C LEU A 59 -6.76 -13.71 -32.54
N MET A 60 -5.86 -12.87 -33.06
CA MET A 60 -5.94 -12.39 -34.44
C MET A 60 -5.42 -13.42 -35.46
N ASN A 61 -4.72 -14.46 -34.99
CA ASN A 61 -4.01 -15.43 -35.80
C ASN A 61 -3.06 -14.77 -36.83
N GLN A 62 -2.49 -13.62 -36.44
CA GLN A 62 -1.62 -12.77 -37.23
C GLN A 62 -0.55 -12.17 -36.32
N GLY A 63 0.72 -12.31 -36.72
CA GLY A 63 1.84 -11.68 -36.00
C GLY A 63 1.88 -10.18 -36.23
N ILE A 64 2.10 -9.41 -35.18
CA ILE A 64 2.29 -7.96 -35.26
C ILE A 64 3.78 -7.70 -35.55
N ALA A 65 4.06 -7.08 -36.70
CA ALA A 65 5.43 -6.76 -37.09
C ALA A 65 6.03 -5.73 -36.13
N GLU A 66 7.16 -6.09 -35.51
CA GLU A 66 7.93 -5.18 -34.66
C GLU A 66 8.72 -4.21 -35.54
N SER A 67 8.65 -2.92 -35.23
CA SER A 67 9.41 -1.86 -35.91
C SER A 67 10.37 -1.22 -34.92
N ASP A 68 11.57 -0.92 -35.39
CA ASP A 68 12.57 -0.24 -34.58
C ASP A 68 12.12 1.19 -34.23
N PHE A 69 12.52 1.65 -33.05
CA PHE A 69 12.26 3.02 -32.62
C PHE A 69 13.02 4.00 -33.53
N PRO A 70 12.39 5.10 -34.00
CA PRO A 70 13.02 6.02 -34.93
C PRO A 70 14.25 6.69 -34.31
N ALA A 71 15.39 6.60 -35.00
CA ALA A 71 16.68 7.14 -34.55
C ALA A 71 16.71 8.69 -34.43
N ALA A 72 15.70 9.38 -34.97
CA ALA A 72 15.58 10.83 -34.88
C ALA A 72 15.06 11.34 -33.52
N VAL A 73 14.55 10.46 -32.66
CA VAL A 73 13.99 10.85 -31.35
C VAL A 73 15.05 10.61 -30.27
N GLU A 74 15.57 11.70 -29.70
CA GLU A 74 16.47 11.62 -28.56
C GLU A 74 15.73 11.14 -27.31
N ILE A 75 16.15 9.99 -26.76
CA ILE A 75 15.59 9.44 -25.52
C ILE A 75 16.13 10.27 -24.36
N SER A 76 15.33 11.19 -23.84
CA SER A 76 15.66 11.90 -22.61
C SER A 76 15.46 10.98 -21.41
N ASN A 77 16.50 10.84 -20.58
CA ASN A 77 16.42 10.16 -19.28
C ASN A 77 16.00 11.11 -18.14
N GLU A 78 15.65 12.36 -18.46
CA GLU A 78 15.16 13.30 -17.46
C GLU A 78 13.72 12.94 -17.07
N LEU A 79 13.56 12.45 -15.84
CA LEU A 79 12.23 12.27 -15.24
C LEU A 79 11.50 13.61 -15.23
N LEU A 80 10.28 13.60 -15.77
CA LEU A 80 9.37 14.73 -15.70
C LEU A 80 9.20 15.17 -14.24
N PRO A 81 9.01 16.47 -13.97
CA PRO A 81 8.84 16.98 -12.60
C PRO A 81 7.75 16.26 -11.79
N GLU A 82 6.76 15.66 -12.49
CA GLU A 82 5.63 14.93 -11.91
C GLU A 82 5.97 13.49 -11.51
N GLU A 83 6.91 12.84 -12.19
CA GLU A 83 7.32 11.44 -11.95
C GLU A 83 8.40 11.31 -10.87
N ARG A 84 8.99 12.45 -10.46
CA ARG A 84 9.95 12.46 -9.35
C ARG A 84 9.24 11.96 -8.09
N PRO A 85 9.84 11.01 -7.35
CA PRO A 85 9.26 10.55 -6.10
C PRO A 85 9.14 11.77 -5.18
N LYS A 86 7.90 12.26 -5.00
CA LYS A 86 7.61 13.24 -3.96
C LYS A 86 7.90 12.51 -2.66
N SER A 87 9.09 12.72 -2.11
CA SER A 87 9.35 12.38 -0.73
C SER A 87 8.24 13.07 0.05
N LYS A 88 7.29 12.30 0.56
CA LYS A 88 6.48 12.73 1.70
C LYS A 88 7.49 12.89 2.83
N GLN A 89 8.22 14.02 2.84
CA GLN A 89 8.52 14.65 4.09
C GLN A 89 7.14 14.84 4.69
N VAL A 90 6.78 13.92 5.58
CA VAL A 90 5.86 14.27 6.65
C VAL A 90 6.58 15.44 7.27
N GLU A 91 6.19 16.65 6.88
CA GLU A 91 6.48 17.81 7.68
C GLU A 91 5.84 17.43 9.01
N LEU A 92 6.69 16.93 9.92
CA LEU A 92 6.40 16.87 11.32
C LEU A 92 6.39 18.34 11.73
N SER A 93 5.37 19.06 11.24
CA SER A 93 5.16 20.47 11.47
C SER A 93 5.33 20.65 12.96
N ASP A 94 6.13 21.63 13.34
CA ASP A 94 6.57 21.99 14.69
C ASP A 94 5.40 22.31 15.65
N LYS A 95 4.43 21.39 15.76
CA LYS A 95 3.43 21.28 16.80
C LYS A 95 3.99 20.49 17.99
N ILE A 96 5.31 20.52 18.17
CA ILE A 96 5.88 20.69 19.51
C ILE A 96 5.89 22.20 19.81
N GLY A 97 4.76 22.87 19.54
CA GLY A 97 4.48 24.14 20.19
C GLY A 97 4.46 23.85 21.67
N ALA A 98 5.30 24.56 22.41
CA ALA A 98 5.44 24.48 23.85
C ALA A 98 4.07 24.24 24.50
N LYS A 99 3.80 23.01 24.90
CA LYS A 99 2.70 22.75 25.83
C LYS A 99 3.21 23.27 27.16
N GLU A 100 2.86 24.51 27.47
CA GLU A 100 2.77 24.97 28.84
C GLU A 100 2.18 23.83 29.68
N ALA A 101 2.75 23.60 30.86
CA ALA A 101 2.31 22.58 31.80
C ALA A 101 0.89 22.92 32.29
N LYS A 102 -0.12 22.65 31.46
CA LYS A 102 -1.52 22.58 31.89
C LYS A 102 -1.57 21.39 32.84
N GLY A 103 -1.76 21.72 34.11
CA GLY A 103 -1.67 20.81 35.24
C GLY A 103 -2.38 19.48 35.01
N GLU A 104 -1.84 18.45 35.65
CA GLU A 104 -2.40 17.11 35.65
C GLU A 104 -3.92 17.19 35.89
N ALA A 105 -4.69 16.73 34.91
CA ALA A 105 -6.14 16.56 35.05
C ALA A 105 -6.42 15.33 35.93
N THR A 106 -5.98 15.38 37.19
CA THR A 106 -6.25 14.38 38.21
C THR A 106 -7.53 14.78 38.93
N HIS A 107 -8.67 14.39 38.37
CA HIS A 107 -9.93 14.51 39.09
C HIS A 107 -9.96 13.46 40.21
N GLU A 108 -9.92 13.91 41.46
CA GLU A 108 -9.96 12.98 42.60
C GLU A 108 -11.30 12.25 42.64
N LYS A 109 -11.26 10.91 42.63
CA LYS A 109 -12.46 10.07 42.66
C LYS A 109 -13.21 10.28 43.98
N LYS A 110 -14.51 10.57 43.89
CA LYS A 110 -15.42 10.69 45.05
C LYS A 110 -15.29 9.46 45.98
N ASP A 111 -15.31 9.65 47.29
CA ASP A 111 -15.04 8.61 48.30
C ASP A 111 -15.92 7.36 48.17
N LYS A 112 -17.13 7.51 47.66
CA LYS A 112 -18.05 6.38 47.40
C LYS A 112 -17.46 5.36 46.41
N ASN A 113 -16.60 5.81 45.49
CA ASN A 113 -15.94 4.99 44.47
C ASN A 113 -14.51 4.54 44.86
N LYS A 114 -14.01 4.88 46.05
CA LYS A 114 -12.73 4.37 46.58
C LYS A 114 -12.88 3.10 47.43
N LYS A 115 -14.09 2.54 47.57
CA LYS A 115 -14.32 1.32 48.36
C LYS A 115 -13.71 0.10 47.65
N VAL A 116 -12.67 -0.47 48.25
CA VAL A 116 -12.04 -1.72 47.79
C VAL A 116 -12.72 -2.90 48.50
N ASN A 117 -13.20 -3.89 47.74
CA ASN A 117 -13.82 -5.09 48.31
C ASN A 117 -12.76 -6.00 48.94
N LEU A 118 -12.47 -5.80 50.22
CA LEU A 118 -11.47 -6.56 50.99
C LEU A 118 -11.98 -7.92 51.52
N GLY A 119 -13.04 -8.46 50.93
CA GLY A 119 -13.69 -9.72 51.37
C GLY A 119 -14.21 -9.70 52.81
N GLY A 120 -14.79 -10.83 53.26
CA GLY A 120 -15.32 -10.99 54.62
C GLY A 120 -14.24 -10.88 55.72
N SER A 121 -14.64 -10.43 56.91
CA SER A 121 -13.76 -10.17 58.07
C SER A 121 -12.87 -11.35 58.44
N TYR A 122 -13.43 -12.57 58.40
CA TYR A 122 -12.73 -13.81 58.77
C TYR A 122 -11.45 -14.06 57.96
N ARG A 123 -11.47 -13.82 56.64
CA ARG A 123 -10.27 -13.98 55.79
C ARG A 123 -9.22 -12.90 56.04
N ARG A 124 -9.66 -11.70 56.42
CA ARG A 124 -8.79 -10.54 56.67
C ARG A 124 -8.04 -10.67 58.00
N GLU A 125 -8.70 -11.20 59.01
CA GLU A 125 -8.11 -11.46 60.33
C GLU A 125 -7.15 -12.65 60.30
N LEU A 126 -7.51 -13.73 59.61
CA LEU A 126 -6.62 -14.88 59.42
C LEU A 126 -5.32 -14.50 58.68
N ALA A 127 -5.40 -13.66 57.65
CA ALA A 127 -4.23 -13.20 56.91
C ALA A 127 -3.30 -12.28 57.73
N LYS A 128 -3.83 -11.57 58.74
CA LYS A 128 -3.03 -10.80 59.70
C LYS A 128 -2.39 -11.69 60.77
N LYS A 129 -3.15 -12.66 61.28
CA LYS A 129 -2.72 -13.56 62.35
C LYS A 129 -1.65 -14.55 61.88
N TYR A 130 -1.80 -15.09 60.67
CA TYR A 130 -0.86 -16.02 60.08
C TYR A 130 -0.09 -15.33 58.95
N LYS A 131 1.12 -14.84 59.25
CA LYS A 131 2.07 -14.45 58.20
C LYS A 131 2.39 -15.70 57.39
N LYS A 132 2.39 -15.62 56.05
CA LYS A 132 2.81 -16.74 55.19
C LYS A 132 4.13 -17.31 55.74
N PRO A 133 4.25 -18.63 55.96
CA PRO A 133 5.47 -19.20 56.50
C PRO A 133 6.64 -18.71 55.64
N LYS A 134 7.68 -18.16 56.28
CA LYS A 134 8.92 -17.80 55.58
C LYS A 134 9.53 -19.10 55.09
N THR A 135 9.22 -19.49 53.86
CA THR A 135 9.89 -20.60 53.20
C THR A 135 11.35 -20.19 53.02
N ARG A 136 12.26 -20.94 53.64
CA ARG A 136 13.68 -20.80 53.38
C ARG A 136 13.88 -21.33 51.96
N GLY A 137 14.05 -20.41 51.00
CA GLY A 137 14.19 -20.74 49.59
C GLY A 137 15.24 -21.83 49.37
N ASP A 138 15.04 -22.65 48.33
CA ASP A 138 15.81 -23.86 48.10
C ASP A 138 17.32 -23.57 48.00
N LYS A 139 18.14 -24.29 48.79
CA LYS A 139 19.56 -23.95 49.00
C LYS A 139 20.36 -23.98 47.69
N ASN A 140 19.94 -24.83 46.74
CA ASN A 140 20.59 -24.97 45.45
C ASN A 140 20.38 -23.76 44.53
N VAL A 141 19.23 -23.10 44.60
CA VAL A 141 18.93 -21.90 43.79
C VAL A 141 19.78 -20.71 44.24
N ASN A 142 19.97 -20.54 45.56
CA ASN A 142 20.84 -19.47 46.10
C ASN A 142 22.33 -19.74 45.86
N LYS A 143 22.76 -21.00 45.79
CA LYS A 143 24.15 -21.34 45.41
C LYS A 143 24.47 -20.96 43.97
N LYS A 144 23.50 -21.08 43.04
CA LYS A 144 23.65 -20.69 41.63
C LYS A 144 23.83 -19.17 41.45
N LYS A 145 23.14 -18.36 42.26
CA LYS A 145 23.25 -16.88 42.22
C LYS A 145 24.59 -16.34 42.74
N ARG A 146 25.31 -17.07 43.59
CA ARG A 146 26.62 -16.64 44.11
C ARG A 146 27.80 -17.00 43.19
N ARG A 147 27.56 -17.74 42.10
CA ARG A 147 28.58 -18.15 41.12
C ARG A 147 28.47 -17.38 39.79
N LYS A 148 27.73 -16.27 39.78
CA LYS A 148 27.64 -15.36 38.63
C LYS A 148 28.23 -14.01 39.01
#